data_AF-A0A2S6CID6-F1
#
_entry.id   AF-A0A2S6CID6-F1
#
_cell.length_a   1.000
_cell.length_b   1.000
_cell.length_c   1.000
_cell.angle_alpha   90.00
_cell.angle_beta   90.00
_cell.angle_gamma   90.00
#
_symmetry.space_group_name_H-M   'P 1'
#
loop_
_entity.id
_entity.type
_entity.pdbx_description
1 polymer ?
#
loop_
_entity_poly.entity_id
_entity_poly.type
_entity_poly.pdbx_seq_one_letter_code
_entity_poly.pdbx_strand_id
1 'polypeptide(L)'
;MVGVSQLPMLYVLASKNLSPFRYISRASHEEVLPWHRVLGYTTYSLIGCHAVLYLNKYYQTGELMHAFSRLVPLLGIAGFFAMTLLTITTLGVVRRYSYRVFYGAHVFAIITTPVIVWFHVPHGRNFAVEALLILLAEMIARSASTVVSPASVTCITGTDLMKLVIEVPRETLEYHAQHPALHSYITLRDGSWRAQGWKYIFSWGPGLPWNPFTIAAVDVGTSEITLIVRRREGPLTRKLASIPQEARKTVVGIRGPYGSAAFFPDFKPARFDRILLVAGGVGITFIMPIFKHIRALNPSVEVELVWSVRDFNELACLTADELRGLQQADQHTRIYVTGSDTKARKLLHDDTEPADRFEPVSDSEEFQQVTSNLVCRFQRPDLPSLVDSVFESGAKYIITNCVVEDSDELTRNNISAFWSNTNWRLAWSHRTLESHISEMAKRAPHNLVSGREQKRHQKAVDSETGRIVGYIRWLLPPSHTRLADGTPAWPEAMVPAVREEKEAEFERLARTIIWDPQPGADALIAPVKQAEDAILAAKSYMRLDYLAVRPDRWGNGIGAALVRSGMEQASVLGLDIFVHAFAAGVKLYQRCGFHVEREFLQDDSEYGGDGKHYTALMVFEPAATRT
;
A
#
# COMPACT_ATOMS: atom_id res chain seq x y z
N MET A 1 -17.44 37.43 -7.68
CA MET A 1 -18.40 36.41 -8.13
C MET A 1 -17.77 35.02 -8.16
N VAL A 2 -16.72 34.79 -8.96
CA VAL A 2 -16.12 33.44 -9.13
C VAL A 2 -15.67 32.77 -7.82
N GLY A 3 -15.13 33.53 -6.86
CA GLY A 3 -14.78 32.95 -5.55
C GLY A 3 -16.00 32.54 -4.72
N VAL A 4 -17.03 33.39 -4.65
CA VAL A 4 -18.24 33.16 -3.85
C VAL A 4 -19.11 32.04 -4.45
N SER A 5 -19.09 31.85 -5.77
CA SER A 5 -19.85 30.77 -6.42
C SER A 5 -19.35 29.37 -6.04
N GLN A 6 -18.19 29.24 -5.40
CA GLN A 6 -17.65 27.96 -4.93
C GLN A 6 -18.25 27.52 -3.59
N LEU A 7 -18.93 28.41 -2.86
CA LEU A 7 -19.45 28.12 -1.52
C LEU A 7 -20.37 26.89 -1.46
N PRO A 8 -21.35 26.69 -2.34
CA PRO A 8 -22.20 25.50 -2.28
C PRO A 8 -21.37 24.21 -2.40
N MET A 9 -20.45 24.16 -3.36
CA MET A 9 -19.60 22.99 -3.59
C MET A 9 -18.66 22.72 -2.41
N LEU A 10 -18.14 23.77 -1.75
CA LEU A 10 -17.35 23.61 -0.51
C LEU A 10 -18.14 22.85 0.57
N TYR A 11 -19.43 23.11 0.68
CA TYR A 11 -20.29 22.51 1.69
C TYR A 11 -20.67 21.07 1.30
N VAL A 12 -20.93 20.82 0.02
CA VAL A 12 -21.16 19.46 -0.51
C VAL A 12 -19.94 18.58 -0.25
N LEU A 13 -18.73 19.04 -0.61
CA LEU A 13 -17.50 18.26 -0.42
C LEU A 13 -17.15 18.02 1.06
N ALA A 14 -17.61 18.89 1.96
CA ALA A 14 -17.47 18.70 3.41
C ALA A 14 -18.55 17.81 4.04
N SER A 15 -19.64 17.51 3.33
CA SER A 15 -20.79 16.78 3.86
C SER A 15 -20.50 15.29 3.99
N LYS A 16 -20.84 14.70 5.14
CA LYS A 16 -20.56 13.29 5.46
C LYS A 16 -21.65 12.35 4.96
N ASN A 17 -22.91 12.80 5.01
CA ASN A 17 -24.06 11.98 4.66
C ASN A 17 -24.56 12.29 3.24
N LEU A 18 -24.55 13.57 2.86
CA LEU A 18 -25.22 14.05 1.65
C LEU A 18 -24.31 14.28 0.43
N SER A 19 -23.00 14.03 0.55
CA SER A 19 -22.09 14.23 -0.60
C SER A 19 -22.35 13.18 -1.68
N PRO A 20 -22.80 13.58 -2.90
CA PRO A 20 -23.08 12.63 -3.98
C PRO A 20 -21.80 11.97 -4.50
N PHE A 21 -20.65 12.64 -4.36
CA PHE A 21 -19.35 12.12 -4.75
C PHE A 21 -19.01 10.83 -4.04
N ARG A 22 -19.44 10.66 -2.79
CA ARG A 22 -19.27 9.42 -2.02
C ARG A 22 -19.80 8.19 -2.79
N TYR A 23 -20.98 8.32 -3.37
CA TYR A 23 -21.66 7.23 -4.08
C TYR A 23 -21.13 7.04 -5.49
N ILE A 24 -20.86 8.15 -6.20
CA ILE A 24 -20.36 8.10 -7.58
C ILE A 24 -18.94 7.54 -7.63
N SER A 25 -18.05 7.99 -6.75
CA SER A 25 -16.65 7.57 -6.75
C SER A 25 -16.37 6.34 -5.88
N ARG A 26 -17.42 5.74 -5.28
CA ARG A 26 -17.28 4.63 -4.30
C ARG A 26 -16.20 4.92 -3.25
N ALA A 27 -16.21 6.14 -2.74
CA ALA A 27 -15.22 6.62 -1.80
C ALA A 27 -15.91 7.08 -0.52
N SER A 28 -15.20 7.03 0.60
CA SER A 28 -15.63 7.59 1.88
C SER A 28 -15.56 9.13 1.88
N HIS A 29 -16.23 9.76 2.84
CA HIS A 29 -16.12 11.21 3.06
C HIS A 29 -14.67 11.67 3.28
N GLU A 30 -13.85 10.82 3.92
CA GLU A 30 -12.45 11.13 4.22
C GLU A 30 -11.60 11.25 2.95
N GLU A 31 -11.93 10.46 1.92
CA GLU A 31 -11.28 10.49 0.60
C GLU A 31 -11.78 11.65 -0.27
N VAL A 32 -12.98 12.17 0.00
CA VAL A 32 -13.52 13.37 -0.67
C VAL A 32 -12.98 14.67 -0.05
N LEU A 33 -12.68 14.67 1.26
CA LEU A 33 -12.23 15.84 2.01
C LEU A 33 -10.96 16.55 1.45
N PRO A 34 -9.97 15.87 0.83
CA PRO A 34 -8.88 16.53 0.12
C PRO A 34 -9.36 17.56 -0.91
N TRP A 35 -10.44 17.27 -1.64
CA TRP A 35 -11.01 18.18 -2.64
C TRP A 35 -11.65 19.41 -2.01
N HIS A 36 -12.29 19.27 -0.85
CA HIS A 36 -12.76 20.43 -0.07
C HIS A 36 -11.59 21.36 0.28
N ARG A 37 -10.42 20.81 0.66
CA ARG A 37 -9.23 21.62 0.96
C ARG A 37 -8.71 22.37 -0.27
N VAL A 38 -8.57 21.68 -1.40
CA VAL A 38 -8.13 22.30 -2.66
C VAL A 38 -9.07 23.44 -3.04
N LEU A 39 -10.38 23.19 -3.07
CA LEU A 39 -11.37 24.20 -3.40
C LEU A 39 -11.38 25.36 -2.39
N GLY A 40 -11.11 25.08 -1.11
CA GLY A 40 -11.01 26.09 -0.06
C GLY A 40 -9.86 27.06 -0.31
N TYR A 41 -8.68 26.55 -0.66
CA TYR A 41 -7.53 27.37 -1.02
C TYR A 41 -7.77 28.14 -2.32
N THR A 42 -8.37 27.51 -3.34
CA THR A 42 -8.75 28.21 -4.58
C THR A 42 -9.72 29.36 -4.30
N THR A 43 -10.73 29.13 -3.45
CA THR A 43 -11.71 30.14 -3.05
C THR A 43 -11.04 31.31 -2.33
N TYR A 44 -10.14 31.02 -1.37
CA TYR A 44 -9.39 32.05 -0.66
C TYR A 44 -8.52 32.89 -1.61
N SER A 45 -7.78 32.26 -2.53
CA SER A 45 -6.98 32.96 -3.53
C SER A 45 -7.82 33.88 -4.41
N LEU A 46 -8.98 33.42 -4.89
CA LEU A 46 -9.89 34.23 -5.69
C LEU A 46 -10.46 35.42 -4.91
N ILE A 47 -10.80 35.24 -3.63
CA ILE A 47 -11.26 36.32 -2.75
C ILE A 47 -10.11 37.31 -2.49
N GLY A 48 -8.88 36.84 -2.31
CA GLY A 48 -7.69 37.69 -2.18
C GLY A 48 -7.44 38.54 -3.42
N CYS A 49 -7.47 37.94 -4.62
CA CYS A 49 -7.39 38.69 -5.87
C CYS A 49 -8.50 39.74 -5.98
N HIS A 50 -9.74 39.38 -5.62
CA HIS A 50 -10.85 40.31 -5.60
C HIS A 50 -10.61 41.51 -4.66
N ALA A 51 -10.13 41.26 -3.44
CA ALA A 51 -9.81 42.31 -2.48
C ALA A 51 -8.72 43.26 -3.00
N VAL A 52 -7.64 42.71 -3.56
CA VAL A 52 -6.52 43.49 -4.13
C VAL A 52 -6.98 44.35 -5.31
N LEU A 53 -7.79 43.80 -6.22
CA LEU A 53 -8.28 44.53 -7.39
C LEU A 53 -9.20 45.69 -7.00
N TYR A 54 -10.09 45.49 -6.03
CA TYR A 54 -10.95 46.57 -5.53
C TYR A 54 -10.17 47.63 -4.74
N LEU A 55 -9.16 47.22 -3.97
CA LEU A 55 -8.27 48.16 -3.29
C LEU A 55 -7.53 49.04 -4.30
N ASN A 56 -6.97 48.44 -5.36
CA ASN A 56 -6.34 49.18 -6.44
C ASN A 56 -7.32 50.11 -7.17
N LYS A 57 -8.55 49.64 -7.45
CA LYS A 57 -9.59 50.50 -8.03
C LYS A 57 -9.84 51.74 -7.16
N TYR A 58 -10.06 51.58 -5.87
CA TYR A 58 -10.33 52.70 -4.97
C TYR A 58 -9.14 53.66 -4.83
N TYR A 59 -7.91 53.13 -4.90
CA TYR A 59 -6.71 53.95 -4.95
C TYR A 59 -6.66 54.79 -6.24
N GLN A 60 -6.86 54.17 -7.40
CA GLN A 60 -6.82 54.84 -8.70
C GLN A 60 -7.94 55.87 -8.89
N THR A 61 -9.13 55.65 -8.31
CA THR A 61 -10.25 56.59 -8.39
C THR A 61 -10.23 57.66 -7.29
N GLY A 62 -9.24 57.65 -6.38
CA GLY A 62 -9.19 58.57 -5.24
C GLY A 62 -10.28 58.35 -4.18
N GLU A 63 -11.03 57.23 -4.26
CA GLU A 63 -12.15 56.93 -3.35
C GLU A 63 -11.71 56.13 -2.11
N LEU A 64 -10.42 55.87 -1.93
CA LEU A 64 -9.91 54.94 -0.91
C LEU A 64 -10.41 55.29 0.50
N MET A 65 -10.29 56.56 0.91
CA MET A 65 -10.76 56.98 2.25
C MET A 65 -12.28 56.87 2.37
N HIS A 66 -13.03 57.20 1.32
CA HIS A 66 -14.49 57.08 1.30
C HIS A 66 -14.97 55.63 1.30
N ALA A 67 -14.16 54.68 0.80
CA ALA A 67 -14.50 53.26 0.85
C ALA A 67 -14.64 52.74 2.28
N PHE A 68 -13.82 53.22 3.22
CA PHE A 68 -13.91 52.84 4.64
C PHE A 68 -15.16 53.39 5.35
N SER A 69 -15.88 54.34 4.75
CA SER A 69 -17.15 54.85 5.30
C SER A 69 -18.38 54.16 4.72
N ARG A 70 -18.21 53.33 3.67
CA ARG A 70 -19.31 52.63 3.01
C ARG A 70 -19.45 51.22 3.58
N LEU A 71 -20.69 50.80 3.84
CA LEU A 71 -20.98 49.50 4.43
C LEU A 71 -20.49 48.32 3.57
N VAL A 72 -20.67 48.36 2.25
CA VAL A 72 -20.33 47.23 1.37
C VAL A 72 -18.81 46.95 1.33
N PRO A 73 -17.92 47.94 1.11
CA PRO A 73 -16.48 47.72 1.22
C PRO A 73 -16.03 47.28 2.61
N LEU A 74 -16.61 47.84 3.68
CA LEU A 74 -16.34 47.40 5.06
C LEU A 74 -16.68 45.92 5.28
N LEU A 75 -17.84 45.46 4.80
CA LEU A 75 -18.21 44.04 4.83
C LEU A 75 -17.25 43.17 4.01
N GLY A 76 -16.76 43.67 2.88
CA GLY A 76 -15.76 42.99 2.06
C GLY A 76 -14.42 42.83 2.79
N ILE A 77 -13.95 43.89 3.45
CA ILE A 77 -12.74 43.88 4.28
C ILE A 77 -12.90 42.90 5.45
N ALA A 78 -14.00 43.00 6.19
CA ALA A 78 -14.30 42.11 7.30
C ALA A 78 -14.36 40.64 6.85
N GLY A 79 -15.01 40.36 5.72
CA GLY A 79 -15.06 39.03 5.10
C GLY A 79 -13.68 38.52 4.69
N PHE A 80 -12.84 39.36 4.08
CA PHE A 80 -11.47 38.99 3.72
C PHE A 80 -10.65 38.63 4.96
N PHE A 81 -10.65 39.46 6.00
CA PHE A 81 -9.94 39.16 7.23
C PHE A 81 -10.46 37.89 7.92
N ALA A 82 -11.77 37.67 7.92
CA ALA A 82 -12.36 36.44 8.45
C ALA A 82 -11.89 35.19 7.68
N MET A 83 -11.85 35.26 6.34
CA MET A 83 -11.35 34.17 5.49
C MET A 83 -9.84 33.95 5.64
N THR A 84 -9.05 35.01 5.84
CA THR A 84 -7.62 34.92 6.14
C THR A 84 -7.39 34.24 7.48
N LEU A 85 -8.10 34.65 8.54
CA LEU A 85 -8.03 34.02 9.85
C LEU A 85 -8.42 32.54 9.77
N LEU A 86 -9.52 32.24 9.08
CA LEU A 86 -9.96 30.87 8.82
C LEU A 86 -8.83 30.05 8.17
N THR A 87 -8.22 30.56 7.10
CA THR A 87 -7.14 29.87 6.36
C THR A 87 -5.90 29.68 7.23
N ILE A 88 -5.53 30.65 8.07
CA ILE A 88 -4.41 30.49 9.02
C ILE A 88 -4.71 29.34 10.00
N THR A 89 -5.93 29.28 10.53
CA THR A 89 -6.29 28.21 11.47
C THR A 89 -6.35 26.83 10.81
N THR A 90 -6.48 26.73 9.49
CA THR A 90 -6.47 25.43 8.77
C THR A 90 -5.06 24.92 8.47
N LEU A 91 -4.02 25.73 8.67
CA LEU A 91 -2.63 25.30 8.49
C LEU A 91 -2.29 24.13 9.42
N GLY A 92 -1.50 23.18 8.89
CA GLY A 92 -1.13 21.97 9.61
C GLY A 92 -0.44 22.24 10.95
N VAL A 93 0.37 23.31 11.03
CA VAL A 93 1.05 23.73 12.26
C VAL A 93 0.03 24.13 13.34
N VAL A 94 -0.92 25.02 13.00
CA VAL A 94 -1.94 25.51 13.93
C VAL A 94 -2.89 24.39 14.35
N ARG A 95 -3.33 23.55 13.40
CA ARG A 95 -4.21 22.40 13.69
C ARG A 95 -3.58 21.38 14.63
N ARG A 96 -2.28 21.12 14.49
CA ARG A 96 -1.54 20.22 15.39
C ARG A 96 -1.33 20.83 16.77
N TYR A 97 -1.09 22.14 16.84
CA TYR A 97 -0.97 22.85 18.12
C TYR A 97 -2.30 22.89 18.88
N SER A 98 -3.40 23.28 18.20
CA SER A 98 -4.74 23.28 18.78
C SER A 98 -5.82 23.02 17.74
N TYR A 99 -6.29 21.78 17.69
CA TYR A 99 -7.43 21.39 16.86
C TYR A 99 -8.71 22.16 17.24
N ARG A 100 -8.85 22.59 18.51
CA ARG A 100 -10.04 23.30 19.01
C ARG A 100 -10.16 24.70 18.41
N VAL A 101 -9.05 25.42 18.30
CA VAL A 101 -9.01 26.75 17.68
C VAL A 101 -9.41 26.66 16.21
N PHE A 102 -8.80 25.72 15.49
CA PHE A 102 -9.19 25.40 14.11
C PHE A 102 -10.68 25.09 13.98
N TYR A 103 -11.18 24.12 14.74
CA TYR A 103 -12.57 23.68 14.63
C TYR A 103 -13.56 24.80 14.95
N GLY A 104 -13.31 25.56 16.03
CA GLY A 104 -14.16 26.68 16.43
C GLY A 104 -14.20 27.79 15.39
N ALA A 105 -13.04 28.22 14.89
CA ALA A 105 -12.95 29.23 13.83
C ALA A 105 -13.65 28.77 12.54
N HIS A 106 -13.50 27.49 12.19
CA HIS A 106 -14.09 26.91 11.00
C HIS A 106 -15.62 26.85 11.08
N VAL A 107 -16.18 26.38 12.20
CA VAL A 107 -17.62 26.36 12.44
C VAL A 107 -18.21 27.78 12.44
N PHE A 108 -17.52 28.75 13.05
CA PHE A 108 -17.94 30.14 13.04
C PHE A 108 -17.98 30.72 11.61
N ALA A 109 -16.95 30.45 10.79
CA ALA A 109 -16.89 30.90 9.41
C ALA A 109 -17.99 30.26 8.53
N ILE A 110 -18.34 28.99 8.77
CA ILE A 110 -19.43 28.32 8.06
C ILE A 110 -20.78 29.05 8.26
N ILE A 111 -21.06 29.61 9.45
CA ILE A 111 -22.28 30.40 9.63
C ILE A 111 -22.14 31.82 9.06
N THR A 112 -21.02 32.48 9.39
CA THR A 112 -20.90 33.93 9.21
C THR A 112 -20.60 34.32 7.75
N THR A 113 -19.86 33.50 7.01
CA THR A 113 -19.52 33.80 5.61
C THR A 113 -20.75 33.97 4.71
N PRO A 114 -21.75 33.06 4.70
CA PRO A 114 -22.98 33.27 3.95
C PRO A 114 -23.72 34.56 4.32
N VAL A 115 -23.74 34.92 5.61
CA VAL A 115 -24.37 36.17 6.09
C VAL A 115 -23.63 37.41 5.57
N ILE A 116 -22.29 37.41 5.63
CA ILE A 116 -21.47 38.50 5.09
C ILE A 116 -21.71 38.64 3.58
N VAL A 117 -21.71 37.52 2.84
CA VAL A 117 -21.97 37.51 1.39
C VAL A 117 -23.34 38.10 1.06
N TRP A 118 -24.37 37.76 1.84
CA TRP A 118 -25.74 38.22 1.63
C TRP A 118 -25.87 39.76 1.62
N PHE A 119 -25.18 40.41 2.55
CA PHE A 119 -25.17 41.87 2.69
C PHE A 119 -24.10 42.57 1.85
N HIS A 120 -23.03 41.85 1.45
CA HIS A 120 -21.96 42.41 0.62
C HIS A 120 -22.37 42.53 -0.87
N VAL A 121 -23.06 41.53 -1.45
CA VAL A 121 -23.39 41.56 -2.88
C VAL A 121 -24.69 40.80 -3.23
N PRO A 122 -25.67 41.43 -3.93
CA PRO A 122 -26.94 40.79 -4.28
C PRO A 122 -26.80 39.50 -5.11
N HIS A 123 -25.93 39.48 -6.11
CA HIS A 123 -25.74 38.30 -6.96
C HIS A 123 -25.08 37.11 -6.21
N GLY A 124 -24.45 37.35 -5.06
CA GLY A 124 -23.89 36.30 -4.21
C GLY A 124 -24.92 35.59 -3.33
N ARG A 125 -26.14 36.13 -3.21
CA ARG A 125 -27.19 35.64 -2.31
C ARG A 125 -27.64 34.22 -2.64
N ASN A 126 -27.75 33.87 -3.92
CA ASN A 126 -28.16 32.53 -4.34
C ASN A 126 -27.17 31.47 -3.82
N PHE A 127 -25.87 31.69 -3.99
CA PHE A 127 -24.82 30.79 -3.48
C PHE A 127 -24.80 30.71 -1.95
N ALA A 128 -25.09 31.81 -1.26
CA ALA A 128 -25.22 31.82 0.21
C ALA A 128 -26.42 30.98 0.67
N VAL A 129 -27.57 31.11 0.01
CA VAL A 129 -28.78 30.31 0.30
C VAL A 129 -28.52 28.84 0.05
N GLU A 130 -27.95 28.48 -1.11
CA GLU A 130 -27.61 27.10 -1.45
C GLU A 130 -26.69 26.48 -0.39
N ALA A 131 -25.62 27.19 0.01
CA ALA A 131 -24.71 26.72 1.05
C ALA A 131 -25.40 26.49 2.40
N LEU A 132 -26.29 27.41 2.82
CA LEU A 132 -27.06 27.29 4.06
C LEU A 132 -28.08 26.15 4.00
N LEU A 133 -28.72 25.92 2.85
CA LEU A 133 -29.64 24.79 2.65
C LEU A 133 -28.90 23.45 2.73
N ILE A 134 -27.70 23.35 2.12
CA ILE A 134 -26.86 22.16 2.23
C ILE A 134 -26.44 21.92 3.68
N LEU A 135 -26.02 22.97 4.40
CA LEU A 135 -25.68 22.88 5.82
C LEU A 135 -26.86 22.38 6.66
N LEU A 136 -28.04 22.95 6.44
CA LEU A 136 -29.27 22.57 7.15
C LEU A 136 -29.64 21.11 6.87
N ALA A 137 -29.60 20.69 5.60
CA ALA A 137 -29.88 19.33 5.21
C ALA A 137 -28.90 18.34 5.86
N GLU A 138 -27.60 18.65 5.86
CA GLU A 138 -26.58 17.81 6.52
C GLU A 138 -26.77 17.74 8.03
N MET A 139 -27.20 18.84 8.67
CA MET A 139 -27.53 18.86 10.09
C MET A 139 -28.75 17.99 10.42
N ILE A 140 -29.80 18.06 9.61
CA ILE A 140 -31.00 17.23 9.75
C ILE A 140 -30.62 15.76 9.56
N ALA A 141 -29.89 15.43 8.50
CA ALA A 141 -29.44 14.07 8.21
C ALA A 141 -28.60 13.50 9.36
N ARG A 142 -27.66 14.28 9.91
CA ARG A 142 -26.84 13.87 11.08
C ARG A 142 -27.68 13.68 12.34
N SER A 143 -28.69 14.52 12.55
CA SER A 143 -29.58 14.40 13.70
C SER A 143 -30.43 13.13 13.59
N ALA A 144 -31.00 12.88 12.41
CA ALA A 144 -31.84 11.72 12.14
C ALA A 144 -31.05 10.40 12.24
N SER A 145 -29.78 10.38 11.83
CA SER A 145 -28.91 9.19 11.91
C SER A 145 -28.19 9.01 13.25
N THR A 146 -28.42 9.88 14.24
CA THR A 146 -27.77 9.74 15.55
C THR A 146 -28.51 8.71 16.39
N VAL A 147 -27.82 7.62 16.74
CA VAL A 147 -28.31 6.62 17.69
C VAL A 147 -27.84 7.00 19.10
N VAL A 148 -28.72 6.87 20.10
CA VAL A 148 -28.38 7.12 21.50
C VAL A 148 -28.58 5.84 22.28
N SER A 149 -27.51 5.36 22.91
CA SER A 149 -27.47 4.03 23.50
C SER A 149 -26.73 4.00 24.83
N PRO A 150 -27.07 3.08 25.74
CA PRO A 150 -26.26 2.79 26.91
C PRO A 150 -24.96 2.08 26.49
N ALA A 151 -23.90 2.33 27.24
CA ALA A 151 -22.58 1.75 27.03
C ALA A 151 -21.86 1.49 28.35
N SER A 152 -21.04 0.44 28.37
CA SER A 152 -20.10 0.14 29.46
C SER A 152 -18.69 0.54 29.05
N VAL A 153 -17.93 1.07 30.01
CA VAL A 153 -16.53 1.47 29.82
C VAL A 153 -15.68 0.68 30.78
N THR A 154 -14.72 -0.08 30.26
CA THR A 154 -13.74 -0.81 31.08
C THR A 154 -12.34 -0.35 30.71
N CYS A 155 -11.59 0.14 31.70
CA CYS A 155 -10.17 0.44 31.55
C CYS A 155 -9.36 -0.86 31.48
N ILE A 156 -8.41 -0.93 30.55
CA ILE A 156 -7.50 -2.08 30.43
C ILE A 156 -6.29 -1.82 31.33
N THR A 157 -6.15 -2.64 32.37
CA THR A 157 -5.07 -2.55 33.35
C THR A 157 -3.69 -2.59 32.67
N GLY A 158 -2.75 -1.78 33.18
CA GLY A 158 -1.39 -1.69 32.62
C GLY A 158 -1.27 -0.90 31.31
N THR A 159 -2.36 -0.38 30.74
CA THR A 159 -2.33 0.36 29.46
C THR A 159 -3.04 1.71 29.54
N ASP A 160 -2.92 2.50 28.46
CA ASP A 160 -3.73 3.71 28.23
C ASP A 160 -5.02 3.41 27.46
N LEU A 161 -5.47 2.15 27.39
CA LEU A 161 -6.61 1.72 26.59
C LEU A 161 -7.86 1.52 27.44
N MET A 162 -9.01 1.75 26.81
CA MET A 162 -10.34 1.54 27.37
C MET A 162 -11.18 0.78 26.34
N LYS A 163 -11.95 -0.20 26.80
CA LYS A 163 -12.94 -0.92 25.98
C LYS A 163 -14.31 -0.30 26.24
N LEU A 164 -14.98 0.10 25.17
CA LEU A 164 -16.31 0.70 25.18
C LEU A 164 -17.26 -0.25 24.46
N VAL A 165 -18.17 -0.89 25.20
CA VAL A 165 -19.17 -1.81 24.66
C VAL A 165 -20.52 -1.10 24.65
N ILE A 166 -21.16 -1.06 23.48
CA ILE A 166 -22.35 -0.24 23.23
C ILE A 166 -23.47 -1.12 22.68
N GLU A 167 -24.65 -1.06 23.29
CA GLU A 167 -25.85 -1.73 22.79
C GLU A 167 -26.44 -0.94 21.63
N VAL A 168 -26.62 -1.55 20.45
CA VAL A 168 -27.14 -0.87 19.27
C VAL A 168 -28.40 -1.54 18.70
N PRO A 169 -29.29 -0.79 18.03
CA PRO A 169 -30.43 -1.37 17.34
C PRO A 169 -30.01 -2.42 16.31
N ARG A 170 -30.82 -3.48 16.13
CA ARG A 170 -30.52 -4.60 15.22
C ARG A 170 -30.20 -4.17 13.80
N GLU A 171 -30.93 -3.21 13.24
CA GLU A 171 -30.67 -2.70 11.89
C GLU A 171 -29.26 -2.09 11.75
N THR A 172 -28.82 -1.32 12.75
CA THR A 172 -27.47 -0.76 12.81
C THR A 172 -26.42 -1.86 12.93
N LEU A 173 -26.70 -2.86 13.76
CA LEU A 173 -25.83 -4.02 13.99
C LEU A 173 -25.63 -4.86 12.72
N GLU A 174 -26.71 -5.18 12.00
CA GLU A 174 -26.69 -5.93 10.75
C GLU A 174 -25.86 -5.21 9.68
N TYR A 175 -26.02 -3.89 9.57
CA TYR A 175 -25.21 -3.09 8.65
C TYR A 175 -23.72 -3.15 9.00
N HIS A 176 -23.36 -3.07 10.29
CA HIS A 176 -21.98 -3.20 10.75
C HIS A 176 -21.40 -4.59 10.51
N ALA A 177 -22.20 -5.65 10.65
CA ALA A 177 -21.77 -7.03 10.40
C ALA A 177 -21.45 -7.27 8.92
N GLN A 178 -22.19 -6.64 8.01
CA GLN A 178 -21.97 -6.75 6.56
C GLN A 178 -20.77 -5.95 6.06
N HIS A 179 -20.40 -4.87 6.76
CA HIS A 179 -19.32 -3.96 6.34
C HIS A 179 -18.26 -3.86 7.45
N PRO A 180 -17.26 -4.75 7.46
CA PRO A 180 -16.23 -4.78 8.49
C PRO A 180 -15.38 -3.49 8.47
N ALA A 181 -14.75 -3.20 9.61
CA ALA A 181 -13.73 -2.15 9.76
C ALA A 181 -14.19 -0.71 9.46
N LEU A 182 -15.51 -0.48 9.45
CA LEU A 182 -16.05 0.87 9.51
C LEU A 182 -15.80 1.53 10.86
N HIS A 183 -15.90 2.85 10.89
CA HIS A 183 -15.78 3.65 12.11
C HIS A 183 -17.06 4.44 12.38
N SER A 184 -17.28 4.74 13.65
CA SER A 184 -18.40 5.56 14.11
C SER A 184 -17.88 6.75 14.91
N TYR A 185 -18.57 7.87 14.81
CA TYR A 185 -18.31 9.03 15.65
C TYR A 185 -19.08 8.87 16.96
N ILE A 186 -18.36 8.96 18.08
CA ILE A 186 -18.92 8.80 19.42
C ILE A 186 -18.79 10.09 20.21
N THR A 187 -19.79 10.36 21.04
CA THR A 187 -19.74 11.38 22.10
C THR A 187 -20.47 10.89 23.34
N LEU A 188 -20.11 11.41 24.52
CA LEU A 188 -20.81 11.11 25.77
C LEU A 188 -22.06 12.00 25.92
N ARG A 189 -23.16 11.42 26.41
CA ARG A 189 -24.43 12.08 26.73
C ARG A 189 -24.60 12.09 28.25
N ASP A 190 -23.79 12.91 28.92
CA ASP A 190 -23.68 13.05 30.38
C ASP A 190 -24.88 13.73 31.08
N GLY A 191 -26.10 13.62 30.55
CA GLY A 191 -27.31 14.25 31.11
C GLY A 191 -27.41 15.77 30.91
N SER A 192 -26.30 16.48 30.63
CA SER A 192 -26.30 17.92 30.32
C SER A 192 -27.11 18.27 29.06
N TRP A 193 -27.34 17.30 28.18
CA TRP A 193 -28.16 17.44 26.98
C TRP A 193 -29.60 17.83 27.27
N ARG A 194 -30.19 17.38 28.40
CA ARG A 194 -31.55 17.76 28.81
C ARG A 194 -31.66 19.23 29.18
N ALA A 195 -30.61 19.79 29.79
CA ALA A 195 -30.54 21.21 30.16
C ALA A 195 -30.24 22.13 28.97
N GLN A 196 -29.62 21.63 27.90
CA GLN A 196 -29.21 22.43 26.73
C GLN A 196 -30.13 22.28 25.51
N GLY A 197 -31.08 21.34 25.51
CA GLY A 197 -32.14 21.20 24.51
C GLY A 197 -31.64 21.10 23.05
N TRP A 198 -32.34 21.77 22.14
CA TRP A 198 -32.02 21.87 20.70
C TRP A 198 -30.56 22.26 20.37
N LYS A 199 -29.86 23.00 21.24
CA LYS A 199 -28.43 23.36 21.05
C LYS A 199 -27.52 22.13 21.06
N TYR A 200 -27.90 21.08 21.79
CA TYR A 200 -27.17 19.82 21.88
C TYR A 200 -27.44 18.90 20.69
N ILE A 201 -28.68 18.90 20.18
CA ILE A 201 -29.11 18.13 18.98
C ILE A 201 -28.29 18.54 17.75
N PHE A 202 -28.15 19.85 17.57
CA PHE A 202 -27.39 20.40 16.46
C PHE A 202 -25.87 20.55 16.74
N SER A 203 -25.40 20.19 17.94
CA SER A 203 -23.99 20.27 18.37
C SER A 203 -23.35 21.68 18.27
N TRP A 204 -24.12 22.76 18.41
CA TRP A 204 -23.62 24.15 18.42
C TRP A 204 -23.35 24.70 19.84
N GLY A 205 -23.34 23.83 20.85
CA GLY A 205 -23.07 24.18 22.25
C GLY A 205 -21.72 23.66 22.75
N PRO A 206 -21.31 24.02 23.98
CA PRO A 206 -20.06 23.59 24.63
C PRO A 206 -20.04 22.09 25.05
N GLY A 207 -20.79 21.23 24.34
CA GLY A 207 -20.82 19.78 24.57
C GLY A 207 -19.53 19.09 24.13
N LEU A 208 -19.40 17.80 24.46
CA LEU A 208 -18.22 17.02 24.11
C LEU A 208 -18.15 16.81 22.59
N PRO A 209 -16.95 17.00 21.99
CA PRO A 209 -16.77 16.81 20.56
C PRO A 209 -17.01 15.35 20.17
N TRP A 210 -17.47 15.17 18.95
CA TRP A 210 -17.61 13.86 18.32
C TRP A 210 -16.25 13.36 17.86
N ASN A 211 -15.85 12.16 18.28
CA ASN A 211 -14.56 11.58 17.91
C ASN A 211 -14.76 10.25 17.17
N PRO A 212 -14.02 9.99 16.08
CA PRO A 212 -14.13 8.74 15.34
C PRO A 212 -13.42 7.59 16.07
N PHE A 213 -14.05 6.42 16.07
CA PHE A 213 -13.47 5.17 16.56
C PHE A 213 -13.87 4.03 15.63
N THR A 214 -12.91 3.18 15.28
CA THR A 214 -13.15 1.98 14.49
C THR A 214 -13.94 0.96 15.29
N ILE A 215 -14.89 0.31 14.63
CA ILE A 215 -15.69 -0.79 15.19
C ILE A 215 -14.81 -2.03 15.24
N ALA A 216 -14.36 -2.38 16.45
CA ALA A 216 -13.39 -3.45 16.66
C ALA A 216 -14.04 -4.83 16.58
N ALA A 217 -15.26 -4.97 17.11
CA ALA A 217 -16.04 -6.19 17.04
C ALA A 217 -17.54 -5.89 17.02
N VAL A 218 -18.30 -6.81 16.44
CA VAL A 218 -19.76 -6.78 16.37
C VAL A 218 -20.25 -8.13 16.91
N ASP A 219 -21.08 -8.09 17.95
CA ASP A 219 -21.72 -9.27 18.53
C ASP A 219 -23.22 -9.25 18.20
N VAL A 220 -23.62 -10.13 17.28
CA VAL A 220 -25.01 -10.26 16.83
C VAL A 220 -25.91 -10.84 17.92
N GLY A 221 -25.37 -11.70 18.78
CA GLY A 221 -26.11 -12.37 19.85
C GLY A 221 -26.48 -11.42 20.98
N THR A 222 -25.55 -10.58 21.41
CA THR A 222 -25.79 -9.59 22.49
C THR A 222 -26.31 -8.25 21.99
N SER A 223 -26.35 -8.02 20.67
CA SER A 223 -26.69 -6.73 20.07
C SER A 223 -25.72 -5.60 20.46
N GLU A 224 -24.44 -5.94 20.54
CA GLU A 224 -23.38 -5.03 21.00
C GLU A 224 -22.33 -4.77 19.93
N ILE A 225 -21.80 -3.55 19.94
CA ILE A 225 -20.56 -3.20 19.23
C ILE A 225 -19.47 -2.86 20.24
N THR A 226 -18.24 -3.26 19.95
CA THR A 226 -17.08 -2.97 20.79
C THR A 226 -16.17 -1.96 20.09
N LEU A 227 -15.75 -0.94 20.83
CA LEU A 227 -14.76 0.06 20.41
C LEU A 227 -13.58 0.04 21.39
N ILE A 228 -12.36 0.13 20.87
CA ILE A 228 -11.18 0.35 21.71
C ILE A 228 -10.77 1.82 21.62
N VAL A 229 -10.70 2.45 22.78
CA VAL A 229 -10.46 3.88 22.93
C VAL A 229 -9.15 4.08 23.68
N ARG A 230 -8.16 4.70 23.02
CA ARG A 230 -6.93 5.12 23.69
C ARG A 230 -7.16 6.44 24.44
N ARG A 231 -6.82 6.48 25.73
CA ARG A 231 -6.85 7.67 26.56
C ARG A 231 -5.87 8.70 26.00
N ARG A 232 -6.38 9.90 25.73
CA ARG A 232 -5.62 11.06 25.24
C ARG A 232 -5.97 12.26 26.09
N GLU A 233 -5.31 13.39 25.85
CA GLU A 233 -5.62 14.66 26.53
C GLU A 233 -6.91 15.32 26.02
N GLY A 234 -7.71 14.65 25.17
CA GLY A 234 -9.00 15.16 24.72
C GLY A 234 -10.07 15.14 25.81
N PRO A 235 -11.08 16.03 25.76
CA PRO A 235 -12.12 16.10 26.79
C PRO A 235 -13.00 14.84 26.83
N LEU A 236 -13.28 14.22 25.69
CA LEU A 236 -14.08 12.99 25.62
C LEU A 236 -13.35 11.83 26.31
N THR A 237 -12.10 11.57 25.92
CA THR A 237 -11.35 10.42 26.43
C THR A 237 -10.91 10.60 27.88
N ARG A 238 -10.65 11.84 28.34
CA ARG A 238 -10.48 12.14 29.77
C ARG A 238 -11.75 11.85 30.58
N LYS A 239 -12.92 12.23 30.05
CA LYS A 239 -14.19 11.97 30.74
C LYS A 239 -14.56 10.49 30.74
N LEU A 240 -14.29 9.77 29.64
CA LEU A 240 -14.45 8.31 29.60
C LEU A 240 -13.58 7.64 30.68
N ALA A 241 -12.33 8.07 30.81
CA ALA A 241 -11.40 7.53 31.81
C ALA A 241 -11.77 7.89 33.27
N SER A 242 -12.58 8.92 33.50
CA SER A 242 -13.05 9.29 34.84
C SER A 242 -14.34 8.58 35.26
N ILE A 243 -14.97 7.80 34.36
CA ILE A 243 -16.16 7.03 34.71
C ILE A 243 -15.71 5.83 35.55
N PRO A 244 -16.24 5.65 36.78
CA PRO A 244 -15.93 4.48 37.59
C PRO A 244 -16.33 3.19 36.86
N GLN A 245 -15.50 2.14 36.94
CA GLN A 245 -15.81 0.84 36.31
C GLN A 245 -17.13 0.24 36.84
N GLU A 246 -17.48 0.51 38.10
CA GLU A 246 -18.71 0.04 38.75
C GLU A 246 -19.93 0.96 38.49
N ALA A 247 -19.76 2.06 37.75
CA ALA A 247 -20.85 2.99 37.49
C ALA A 247 -21.93 2.34 36.59
N ARG A 248 -23.21 2.67 36.84
CA ARG A 248 -24.31 2.41 35.91
C ARG A 248 -23.92 2.88 34.50
N LYS A 249 -24.27 2.07 33.49
CA LYS A 249 -24.02 2.31 32.05
C LYS A 249 -24.09 3.79 31.70
N THR A 250 -23.05 4.30 31.04
CA THR A 250 -23.03 5.67 30.52
C THR A 250 -23.85 5.74 29.24
N VAL A 251 -24.40 6.90 28.90
CA VAL A 251 -25.13 7.06 27.64
C VAL A 251 -24.19 7.69 26.61
N VAL A 252 -24.12 7.09 25.42
CA VAL A 252 -23.32 7.57 24.29
C VAL A 252 -24.22 7.93 23.12
N GLY A 253 -23.80 8.94 22.36
CA GLY A 253 -24.33 9.21 21.02
C GLY A 253 -23.41 8.60 19.98
N ILE A 254 -23.99 7.97 18.97
CA ILE A 254 -23.31 7.27 17.88
C ILE A 254 -23.78 7.90 16.57
N ARG A 255 -22.83 8.20 15.68
CA ARG A 255 -23.09 8.64 14.29
C ARG A 255 -22.27 7.80 13.34
N GLY A 256 -22.90 7.33 12.28
CA GLY A 256 -22.28 6.49 11.27
C GLY A 256 -23.07 5.20 11.08
N PRO A 257 -22.42 4.14 10.56
CA PRO A 257 -20.99 4.04 10.29
C PRO A 257 -20.48 4.85 9.09
N TYR A 258 -19.16 5.06 9.05
CA TYR A 258 -18.41 5.69 7.98
C TYR A 258 -17.11 4.91 7.70
N GLY A 259 -16.50 5.16 6.54
CA GLY A 259 -15.21 4.57 6.18
C GLY A 259 -15.20 4.01 4.76
N SER A 260 -14.01 3.84 4.20
CA SER A 260 -13.80 3.30 2.86
C SER A 260 -13.93 1.78 2.80
N ALA A 261 -13.89 1.11 3.96
CA ALA A 261 -14.03 -0.35 4.05
C ALA A 261 -15.36 -0.87 3.47
N ALA A 262 -16.41 -0.04 3.43
CA ALA A 262 -17.67 -0.37 2.75
C ALA A 262 -17.52 -0.59 1.24
N PHE A 263 -16.43 -0.11 0.65
CA PHE A 263 -16.12 -0.22 -0.78
C PHE A 263 -14.87 -1.06 -1.05
N PHE A 264 -14.38 -1.80 -0.05
CA PHE A 264 -13.24 -2.69 -0.23
C PHE A 264 -13.54 -3.76 -1.29
N PRO A 265 -12.51 -4.19 -2.05
CA PRO A 265 -12.69 -5.31 -2.97
C PRO A 265 -13.14 -6.54 -2.17
N ASP A 266 -13.87 -7.44 -2.82
CA ASP A 266 -14.36 -8.70 -2.22
C ASP A 266 -13.26 -9.72 -1.91
N PHE A 267 -11.99 -9.32 -2.07
CA PHE A 267 -10.78 -10.11 -1.84
C PHE A 267 -10.85 -11.52 -2.45
N LYS A 268 -11.55 -11.67 -3.58
CA LYS A 268 -11.76 -12.97 -4.23
C LYS A 268 -10.46 -13.61 -4.72
N PRO A 269 -10.37 -14.95 -4.72
CA PRO A 269 -9.21 -15.69 -5.22
C PRO A 269 -8.79 -15.32 -6.65
N ALA A 270 -9.76 -15.01 -7.53
CA ALA A 270 -9.49 -14.64 -8.92
C ALA A 270 -8.68 -13.34 -9.08
N ARG A 271 -8.53 -12.54 -8.01
CA ARG A 271 -7.79 -11.28 -7.99
C ARG A 271 -6.60 -11.29 -7.04
N PHE A 272 -6.64 -12.11 -5.99
CA PHE A 272 -5.59 -12.17 -4.97
C PHE A 272 -5.35 -13.63 -4.55
N ASP A 273 -4.12 -14.11 -4.73
CA ASP A 273 -3.73 -15.46 -4.29
C ASP A 273 -3.31 -15.48 -2.81
N ARG A 274 -2.69 -14.39 -2.34
CA ARG A 274 -2.19 -14.22 -0.96
C ARG A 274 -2.45 -12.80 -0.46
N ILE A 275 -2.73 -12.66 0.83
CA ILE A 275 -3.00 -11.38 1.48
C ILE A 275 -2.18 -11.29 2.77
N LEU A 276 -1.34 -10.26 2.87
CA LEU A 276 -0.64 -9.91 4.11
C LEU A 276 -1.33 -8.72 4.79
N LEU A 277 -1.84 -8.93 6.00
CA LEU A 277 -2.43 -7.90 6.83
C LEU A 277 -1.44 -7.49 7.92
N VAL A 278 -1.14 -6.20 8.02
CA VAL A 278 -0.21 -5.67 9.02
C VAL A 278 -0.93 -4.68 9.93
N ALA A 279 -0.86 -4.92 11.24
CA ALA A 279 -1.45 -4.09 12.28
C ALA A 279 -0.39 -3.60 13.27
N GLY A 280 -0.53 -2.35 13.73
CA GLY A 280 0.30 -1.77 14.79
C GLY A 280 -0.53 -1.21 15.94
N GLY A 281 -0.25 -1.64 17.17
CA GLY A 281 -0.97 -1.25 18.39
C GLY A 281 -2.48 -1.45 18.24
N VAL A 282 -3.24 -0.38 18.52
CA VAL A 282 -4.70 -0.34 18.36
C VAL A 282 -5.17 -0.45 16.91
N GLY A 283 -4.29 -0.33 15.91
CA GLY A 283 -4.65 -0.53 14.50
C GLY A 283 -5.25 -1.91 14.20
N ILE A 284 -5.07 -2.87 15.11
CA ILE A 284 -5.73 -4.18 15.06
C ILE A 284 -7.27 -4.07 15.04
N THR A 285 -7.86 -3.02 15.60
CA THR A 285 -9.31 -2.82 15.58
C THR A 285 -9.88 -2.62 14.17
N PHE A 286 -9.03 -2.20 13.23
CA PHE A 286 -9.39 -2.11 11.81
C PHE A 286 -9.08 -3.42 11.08
N ILE A 287 -7.93 -4.03 11.37
CA ILE A 287 -7.45 -5.21 10.65
C ILE A 287 -8.19 -6.49 11.05
N MET A 288 -8.55 -6.66 12.33
CA MET A 288 -9.21 -7.88 12.82
C MET A 288 -10.58 -8.14 12.18
N PRO A 289 -11.49 -7.15 12.05
CA PRO A 289 -12.74 -7.35 11.31
C PRO A 289 -12.51 -7.76 9.85
N ILE A 290 -11.49 -7.20 9.18
CA ILE A 290 -11.14 -7.55 7.80
C ILE A 290 -10.62 -8.98 7.73
N PHE A 291 -9.69 -9.35 8.61
CA PHE A 291 -9.13 -10.70 8.69
C PHE A 291 -10.23 -11.76 8.85
N LYS A 292 -11.16 -11.55 9.78
CA LYS A 292 -12.32 -12.43 9.98
C LYS A 292 -13.20 -12.51 8.74
N HIS A 293 -13.50 -11.37 8.12
CA HIS A 293 -14.37 -11.30 6.96
C HIS A 293 -13.78 -12.03 5.75
N ILE A 294 -12.49 -11.83 5.46
CA ILE A 294 -11.80 -12.52 4.34
C ILE A 294 -11.79 -14.03 4.58
N ARG A 295 -11.43 -14.48 5.80
CA ARG A 295 -11.41 -15.92 6.12
C ARG A 295 -12.79 -16.58 6.04
N ALA A 296 -13.85 -15.85 6.40
CA ALA A 296 -15.21 -16.37 6.32
C ALA A 296 -15.72 -16.50 4.88
N LEU A 297 -15.40 -15.53 4.00
CA LEU A 297 -15.88 -15.51 2.61
C LEU A 297 -14.99 -16.28 1.63
N ASN A 298 -13.68 -16.29 1.86
CA ASN A 298 -12.69 -16.81 0.93
C ASN A 298 -11.72 -17.75 1.65
N PRO A 299 -12.16 -18.95 2.09
CA PRO A 299 -11.32 -19.88 2.86
C PRO A 299 -10.12 -20.41 2.06
N SER A 300 -10.12 -20.29 0.73
CA SER A 300 -9.02 -20.69 -0.15
C SER A 300 -7.92 -19.65 -0.29
N VAL A 301 -8.15 -18.39 0.11
CA VAL A 301 -7.14 -17.32 0.04
C VAL A 301 -6.25 -17.44 1.26
N GLU A 302 -4.94 -17.50 1.05
CA GLU A 302 -3.97 -17.53 2.14
C GLU A 302 -3.84 -16.12 2.72
N VAL A 303 -4.27 -15.94 3.97
CA VAL A 303 -4.24 -14.65 4.67
C VAL A 303 -3.29 -14.76 5.85
N GLU A 304 -2.20 -13.99 5.82
CA GLU A 304 -1.27 -13.87 6.93
C GLU A 304 -1.51 -12.56 7.69
N LEU A 305 -1.53 -12.62 9.03
CA LEU A 305 -1.68 -11.47 9.91
C LEU A 305 -0.40 -11.24 10.71
N VAL A 306 0.21 -10.07 10.54
CA VAL A 306 1.31 -9.57 11.37
C VAL A 306 0.77 -8.48 12.28
N TRP A 307 0.88 -8.66 13.58
CA TRP A 307 0.45 -7.67 14.57
C TRP A 307 1.59 -7.31 15.51
N SER A 308 1.90 -6.01 15.60
CA SER A 308 2.93 -5.49 16.50
C SER A 308 2.32 -4.59 17.56
N VAL A 309 2.60 -4.86 18.84
CA VAL A 309 2.17 -4.05 20.00
C VAL A 309 3.36 -3.53 20.77
N ARG A 310 3.15 -2.44 21.54
CA ARG A 310 4.21 -1.92 22.41
C ARG A 310 4.29 -2.71 23.71
N ASP A 311 3.16 -3.04 24.31
CA ASP A 311 3.05 -3.72 25.59
C ASP A 311 2.20 -4.97 25.44
N PHE A 312 2.52 -6.04 26.17
CA PHE A 312 1.76 -7.29 26.12
C PHE A 312 0.30 -7.08 26.55
N ASN A 313 0.04 -6.17 27.49
CA ASN A 313 -1.32 -5.87 27.94
C ASN A 313 -2.17 -5.18 26.85
N GLU A 314 -1.56 -4.62 25.79
CA GLU A 314 -2.31 -4.11 24.63
C GLU A 314 -3.01 -5.24 23.85
N LEU A 315 -2.67 -6.52 24.07
CA LEU A 315 -3.39 -7.64 23.47
C LEU A 315 -4.88 -7.68 23.87
N ALA A 316 -5.23 -7.06 25.01
CA ALA A 316 -6.61 -6.91 25.47
C ALA A 316 -7.47 -5.98 24.59
N CYS A 317 -6.90 -5.40 23.52
CA CYS A 317 -7.68 -4.85 22.41
C CYS A 317 -8.64 -5.88 21.78
N LEU A 318 -8.27 -7.16 21.83
CA LEU A 318 -9.04 -8.27 21.28
C LEU A 318 -9.81 -9.00 22.38
N THR A 319 -10.93 -9.60 21.98
CA THR A 319 -11.70 -10.53 22.83
C THR A 319 -10.95 -11.85 23.03
N ALA A 320 -11.29 -12.60 24.07
CA ALA A 320 -10.72 -13.93 24.32
C ALA A 320 -10.96 -14.88 23.13
N ASP A 321 -12.13 -14.81 22.50
CA ASP A 321 -12.47 -15.62 21.32
C ASP A 321 -11.67 -15.23 20.08
N GLU A 322 -11.40 -13.94 19.89
CA GLU A 322 -10.50 -13.47 18.83
C GLU A 322 -9.09 -14.02 19.01
N LEU A 323 -8.57 -13.94 20.23
CA LEU A 323 -7.25 -14.46 20.56
C LEU A 323 -7.18 -15.99 20.41
N ARG A 324 -8.23 -16.73 20.79
CA ARG A 324 -8.34 -18.17 20.52
C ARG A 324 -8.35 -18.46 19.01
N GLY A 325 -9.08 -17.67 18.22
CA GLY A 325 -9.11 -17.78 16.77
C GLY A 325 -7.74 -17.53 16.11
N LEU A 326 -6.95 -16.62 16.68
CA LEU A 326 -5.56 -16.39 16.27
C LEU A 326 -4.64 -17.55 16.66
N GLN A 327 -4.79 -18.08 17.87
CA GLN A 327 -4.03 -19.24 18.34
C GLN A 327 -4.30 -20.48 17.48
N GLN A 328 -5.54 -20.72 17.06
CA GLN A 328 -5.86 -21.82 16.14
C GLN A 328 -5.28 -21.60 14.73
N ALA A 329 -4.99 -20.35 14.37
CA ALA A 329 -4.39 -19.95 13.10
C ALA A 329 -2.92 -19.55 13.26
N ASP A 330 -2.20 -20.16 14.21
CA ASP A 330 -0.83 -19.80 14.60
C ASP A 330 0.14 -19.80 13.40
N GLN A 331 -0.04 -20.71 12.44
CA GLN A 331 0.78 -20.76 11.22
C GLN A 331 0.65 -19.51 10.32
N HIS A 332 -0.47 -18.79 10.43
CA HIS A 332 -0.77 -17.60 9.63
C HIS A 332 -0.85 -16.32 10.47
N THR A 333 -0.46 -16.37 11.75
CA THR A 333 -0.50 -15.22 12.64
C THR A 333 0.84 -15.01 13.32
N ARG A 334 1.40 -13.81 13.21
CA ARG A 334 2.68 -13.45 13.83
C ARG A 334 2.50 -12.23 14.72
N ILE A 335 2.58 -12.42 16.04
CA ILE A 335 2.45 -11.35 17.03
C ILE A 335 3.82 -10.92 17.54
N TYR A 336 4.06 -9.62 17.57
CA TYR A 336 5.32 -8.99 17.99
C TYR A 336 5.09 -8.01 19.14
N VAL A 337 5.94 -8.07 20.16
CA VAL A 337 5.93 -7.16 21.32
C VAL A 337 7.24 -6.36 21.33
N THR A 338 7.14 -5.04 21.29
CA THR A 338 8.28 -4.14 20.95
C THR A 338 8.74 -3.20 22.06
N GLY A 339 8.04 -3.15 23.20
CA GLY A 339 8.32 -2.25 24.32
C GLY A 339 9.37 -2.76 25.31
N SER A 340 9.44 -2.15 26.49
CA SER A 340 10.53 -2.24 27.48
C SER A 340 10.90 -3.65 27.96
N ASP A 341 9.99 -4.62 27.88
CA ASP A 341 10.29 -6.02 28.17
C ASP A 341 11.35 -6.62 27.24
N THR A 342 11.49 -6.07 26.02
CA THR A 342 12.58 -6.44 25.12
C THR A 342 13.95 -6.04 25.66
N LYS A 343 14.09 -4.89 26.34
CA LYS A 343 15.37 -4.44 26.91
C LYS A 343 15.77 -5.23 28.15
N ALA A 344 14.80 -5.57 29.01
CA ALA A 344 15.06 -6.38 30.20
C ALA A 344 15.45 -7.82 29.83
N ARG A 345 14.80 -8.42 28.82
CA ARG A 345 15.14 -9.78 28.32
C ARG A 345 16.41 -9.84 27.48
N LYS A 346 16.75 -8.82 26.68
CA LYS A 346 18.03 -8.77 25.94
C LYS A 346 19.26 -8.71 26.85
N LEU A 347 19.10 -8.31 28.11
CA LEU A 347 20.16 -8.31 29.12
C LEU A 347 20.32 -9.66 29.83
N LEU A 348 19.36 -10.58 29.69
CA LEU A 348 19.30 -11.84 30.44
C LEU A 348 19.66 -13.08 29.59
N HIS A 349 19.52 -13.03 28.27
CA HIS A 349 19.81 -14.17 27.39
C HIS A 349 20.56 -13.72 26.14
N ASP A 350 21.88 -13.91 26.17
CA ASP A 350 22.68 -14.13 24.97
C ASP A 350 22.62 -15.65 24.72
N ASP A 351 22.36 -16.01 23.46
CA ASP A 351 22.20 -17.37 22.92
C ASP A 351 20.86 -18.11 23.16
N THR A 352 20.27 -18.53 22.03
CA THR A 352 19.08 -19.39 21.81
C THR A 352 17.69 -18.77 22.04
N GLU A 353 16.83 -18.90 21.01
CA GLU A 353 15.39 -18.61 21.12
C GLU A 353 14.75 -19.46 22.25
N PRO A 354 13.87 -18.82 23.05
CA PRO A 354 12.56 -19.41 23.21
C PRO A 354 11.43 -18.37 23.11
N ALA A 355 10.30 -18.80 22.54
CA ALA A 355 9.02 -18.13 22.70
C ALA A 355 8.58 -18.21 24.18
N ASP A 356 8.90 -17.18 24.97
CA ASP A 356 8.60 -17.17 26.39
C ASP A 356 7.12 -16.86 26.67
N ARG A 357 6.52 -17.70 27.53
CA ARG A 357 5.18 -17.51 28.12
C ARG A 357 5.19 -16.31 29.07
N PHE A 358 4.14 -15.49 29.01
CA PHE A 358 3.94 -14.34 29.88
C PHE A 358 2.66 -14.54 30.71
N GLU A 359 2.71 -14.26 32.01
CA GLU A 359 1.53 -14.18 32.88
C GLU A 359 0.96 -12.75 32.80
N PRO A 360 -0.26 -12.54 32.28
CA PRO A 360 -0.78 -11.21 32.05
C PRO A 360 -1.36 -10.58 33.31
N VAL A 361 -1.26 -9.25 33.39
CA VAL A 361 -1.95 -8.44 34.41
C VAL A 361 -3.33 -8.05 33.87
N SER A 362 -4.22 -9.03 33.72
CA SER A 362 -5.64 -8.80 33.35
C SER A 362 -6.54 -9.35 34.44
N ASP A 363 -7.62 -8.65 34.76
CA ASP A 363 -8.56 -9.05 35.82
C ASP A 363 -9.45 -10.26 35.41
N SER A 364 -9.32 -10.74 34.17
CA SER A 364 -10.07 -11.88 33.63
C SER A 364 -9.20 -13.13 33.55
N GLU A 365 -9.51 -14.15 34.36
CA GLU A 365 -8.84 -15.48 34.33
C GLU A 365 -8.85 -16.10 32.92
N GLU A 366 -9.96 -15.93 32.20
CA GLU A 366 -10.10 -16.42 30.82
C GLU A 366 -9.11 -15.75 29.86
N PHE A 367 -8.94 -14.43 29.97
CA PHE A 367 -7.96 -13.71 29.17
C PHE A 367 -6.54 -14.17 29.49
N GLN A 368 -6.26 -14.44 30.77
CA GLN A 368 -4.95 -14.96 31.21
C GLN A 368 -4.63 -16.33 30.60
N GLN A 369 -5.58 -17.25 30.66
CA GLN A 369 -5.42 -18.60 30.11
C GLN A 369 -5.23 -18.61 28.59
N VAL A 370 -5.92 -17.75 27.85
CA VAL A 370 -5.78 -17.69 26.38
C VAL A 370 -4.41 -17.13 26.01
N THR A 371 -4.05 -15.97 26.60
CA THR A 371 -2.79 -15.28 26.28
C THR A 371 -1.54 -16.05 26.71
N SER A 372 -1.60 -16.88 27.75
CA SER A 372 -0.47 -17.75 28.13
C SER A 372 -0.10 -18.79 27.06
N ASN A 373 -1.03 -19.09 26.14
CA ASN A 373 -0.83 -20.06 25.06
C ASN A 373 -0.54 -19.42 23.70
N LEU A 374 -0.47 -18.08 23.60
CA LEU A 374 -0.13 -17.40 22.36
C LEU A 374 1.38 -17.32 22.15
N VAL A 375 1.83 -17.62 20.93
CA VAL A 375 3.22 -17.47 20.53
C VAL A 375 3.48 -16.00 20.17
N CYS A 376 4.25 -15.31 21.03
CA CYS A 376 4.61 -13.91 20.85
C CYS A 376 6.13 -13.76 20.66
N ARG A 377 6.53 -12.89 19.72
CA ARG A 377 7.94 -12.58 19.43
C ARG A 377 8.33 -11.25 20.06
N PHE A 378 9.30 -11.25 20.96
CA PHE A 378 9.74 -10.05 21.68
C PHE A 378 10.81 -9.27 20.90
N GLN A 379 10.45 -8.83 19.70
CA GLN A 379 11.32 -8.05 18.84
C GLN A 379 10.51 -7.18 17.88
N ARG A 380 11.18 -6.28 17.17
CA ARG A 380 10.56 -5.55 16.06
C ARG A 380 10.45 -6.48 14.85
N PRO A 381 9.31 -6.48 14.14
CA PRO A 381 9.18 -7.26 12.90
C PRO A 381 10.08 -6.67 11.82
N ASP A 382 10.84 -7.53 11.15
CA ASP A 382 11.51 -7.23 9.89
C ASP A 382 10.48 -7.34 8.75
N LEU A 383 9.83 -6.21 8.42
CA LEU A 383 8.76 -6.20 7.42
C LEU A 383 9.24 -6.63 6.03
N PRO A 384 10.40 -6.18 5.51
CA PRO A 384 10.96 -6.71 4.27
C PRO A 384 11.03 -8.23 4.23
N SER A 385 11.67 -8.85 5.24
CA SER A 385 11.82 -10.31 5.27
C SER A 385 10.47 -11.02 5.39
N LEU A 386 9.50 -10.44 6.11
CA LEU A 386 8.15 -10.97 6.21
C LEU A 386 7.42 -10.94 4.88
N VAL A 387 7.46 -9.81 4.17
CA VAL A 387 6.87 -9.67 2.83
C VAL A 387 7.48 -10.69 1.87
N ASP A 388 8.81 -10.79 1.85
CA ASP A 388 9.51 -11.77 1.02
C ASP A 388 9.08 -13.20 1.42
N SER A 389 9.04 -13.54 2.70
CA SER A 389 8.60 -14.87 3.15
C SER A 389 7.17 -15.21 2.72
N VAL A 390 6.24 -14.25 2.79
CA VAL A 390 4.82 -14.47 2.47
C VAL A 390 4.62 -14.66 0.97
N PHE A 391 5.30 -13.86 0.15
CA PHE A 391 5.05 -13.81 -1.29
C PHE A 391 6.05 -14.64 -2.11
N GLU A 392 7.22 -14.97 -1.59
CA GLU A 392 8.15 -15.92 -2.22
C GLU A 392 7.72 -17.37 -1.99
N SER A 393 7.12 -17.71 -0.85
CA SER A 393 6.68 -19.07 -0.52
C SER A 393 5.48 -19.58 -1.33
N GLY A 394 4.85 -18.74 -2.15
CA GLY A 394 3.67 -19.10 -2.95
C GLY A 394 3.95 -19.59 -4.37
N ALA A 395 5.16 -19.38 -4.88
CA ALA A 395 5.47 -19.78 -6.25
C ALA A 395 6.09 -21.17 -6.23
N LYS A 396 5.25 -22.20 -6.36
CA LYS A 396 5.70 -23.59 -6.45
C LYS A 396 6.39 -23.85 -7.80
N TYR A 397 7.64 -23.43 -7.91
CA TYR A 397 8.49 -23.80 -9.03
C TYR A 397 9.78 -24.42 -8.52
N ILE A 398 10.32 -25.34 -9.31
CA ILE A 398 11.59 -26.02 -9.05
C ILE A 398 12.58 -25.49 -10.07
N ILE A 399 13.72 -24.98 -9.59
CA ILE A 399 14.84 -24.62 -10.45
C ILE A 399 15.68 -25.88 -10.67
N THR A 400 15.92 -26.22 -11.93
CA THR A 400 16.73 -27.40 -12.31
C THR A 400 17.54 -27.11 -13.58
N ASN A 401 18.46 -28.01 -13.92
CA ASN A 401 19.19 -27.95 -15.18
C ASN A 401 18.27 -28.05 -16.41
N CYS A 402 18.76 -27.58 -17.55
CA CYS A 402 18.12 -27.83 -18.84
C CYS A 402 18.66 -29.12 -19.48
N VAL A 403 17.81 -29.81 -20.22
CA VAL A 403 18.14 -30.95 -21.09
C VAL A 403 17.71 -30.63 -22.52
N VAL A 404 18.21 -31.39 -23.50
CA VAL A 404 17.93 -31.12 -24.91
C VAL A 404 16.45 -31.29 -25.24
N GLU A 405 15.77 -32.19 -24.54
CA GLU A 405 14.32 -32.44 -24.66
C GLU A 405 13.48 -31.22 -24.26
N ASP A 406 14.03 -30.26 -23.52
CA ASP A 406 13.34 -29.02 -23.15
C ASP A 406 13.26 -28.01 -24.30
N SER A 407 13.94 -28.25 -25.42
CA SER A 407 14.17 -27.28 -26.49
C SER A 407 12.90 -26.58 -26.97
N ASP A 408 11.82 -27.32 -27.22
CA ASP A 408 10.57 -26.76 -27.75
C ASP A 408 9.87 -25.87 -26.72
N GLU A 409 9.81 -26.31 -25.47
CA GLU A 409 9.13 -25.60 -24.39
C GLU A 409 9.94 -24.37 -23.92
N LEU A 410 11.27 -24.50 -23.85
CA LEU A 410 12.18 -23.38 -23.64
C LEU A 410 12.04 -22.33 -24.74
N THR A 411 11.97 -22.77 -26.00
CA THR A 411 11.75 -21.83 -27.12
C THR A 411 10.45 -21.08 -26.96
N ARG A 412 9.35 -21.78 -26.65
CA ARG A 412 8.05 -21.14 -26.42
C ARG A 412 8.11 -20.15 -25.27
N ASN A 413 8.69 -20.51 -24.12
CA ASN A 413 8.89 -19.60 -22.99
C ASN A 413 9.67 -18.35 -23.40
N ASN A 414 10.83 -18.57 -24.01
CA ASN A 414 11.80 -17.53 -24.33
C ASN A 414 11.25 -16.54 -25.34
N ILE A 415 10.80 -17.04 -26.49
CA ILE A 415 10.31 -16.18 -27.56
C ILE A 415 9.07 -15.42 -27.11
N SER A 416 8.13 -16.03 -26.38
CA SER A 416 6.97 -15.31 -25.84
C SER A 416 7.35 -14.18 -24.86
N ALA A 417 8.38 -14.38 -24.03
CA ALA A 417 8.89 -13.34 -23.14
C ALA A 417 9.50 -12.17 -23.94
N PHE A 418 10.37 -12.46 -24.90
CA PHE A 418 11.00 -11.43 -25.75
C PHE A 418 10.01 -10.74 -26.68
N TRP A 419 8.94 -11.42 -27.13
CA TRP A 419 7.91 -10.83 -27.96
C TRP A 419 7.12 -9.71 -27.25
N SER A 420 7.21 -9.64 -25.92
CA SER A 420 6.64 -8.53 -25.14
C SER A 420 7.48 -7.25 -25.24
N ASN A 421 8.72 -7.33 -25.74
CA ASN A 421 9.58 -6.18 -26.00
C ASN A 421 9.30 -5.63 -27.41
N THR A 422 8.99 -4.33 -27.51
CA THR A 422 8.67 -3.65 -28.77
C THR A 422 9.77 -3.79 -29.82
N ASN A 423 11.04 -3.62 -29.45
CA ASN A 423 12.17 -3.70 -30.38
C ASN A 423 12.32 -5.10 -30.97
N TRP A 424 12.04 -6.11 -30.16
CA TRP A 424 12.06 -7.50 -30.61
C TRP A 424 10.98 -7.74 -31.66
N ARG A 425 9.76 -7.22 -31.45
CA ARG A 425 8.69 -7.30 -32.46
C ARG A 425 9.02 -6.54 -33.74
N LEU A 426 9.68 -5.38 -33.64
CA LEU A 426 10.07 -4.59 -34.80
C LEU A 426 11.14 -5.31 -35.64
N ALA A 427 12.17 -5.88 -34.98
CA ALA A 427 13.21 -6.67 -35.63
C ALA A 427 12.65 -7.87 -36.40
N TRP A 428 11.54 -8.45 -35.93
CA TRP A 428 10.88 -9.61 -36.52
C TRP A 428 9.49 -9.30 -37.10
N SER A 429 9.27 -8.06 -37.54
CA SER A 429 7.96 -7.58 -38.03
C SER A 429 7.37 -8.37 -39.20
N HIS A 430 8.20 -9.12 -39.93
CA HIS A 430 7.80 -9.99 -41.04
C HIS A 430 7.35 -11.41 -40.59
N ARG A 431 7.37 -11.72 -39.27
CA ARG A 431 6.98 -13.02 -38.71
C ARG A 431 5.85 -12.89 -37.70
N THR A 432 5.10 -13.96 -37.51
CA THR A 432 4.17 -14.09 -36.38
C THR A 432 4.89 -14.74 -35.20
N LEU A 433 4.35 -14.57 -33.99
CA LEU A 433 4.89 -15.21 -32.79
C LEU A 433 5.01 -16.74 -32.96
N GLU A 434 3.95 -17.40 -33.42
CA GLU A 434 3.96 -18.86 -33.59
C GLU A 434 4.91 -19.33 -34.70
N SER A 435 5.01 -18.60 -35.83
CA SER A 435 5.98 -18.97 -36.88
C SER A 435 7.41 -18.78 -36.40
N HIS A 436 7.67 -17.73 -35.60
CA HIS A 436 8.99 -17.50 -35.04
C HIS A 436 9.37 -18.54 -33.97
N ILE A 437 8.43 -18.94 -33.10
CA ILE A 437 8.63 -20.04 -32.15
C ILE A 437 9.00 -21.34 -32.88
N SER A 438 8.24 -21.71 -33.92
CA SER A 438 8.45 -22.95 -34.67
C SER A 438 9.83 -23.00 -35.35
N GLU A 439 10.26 -21.88 -35.93
CA GLU A 439 11.58 -21.78 -36.56
C GLU A 439 12.73 -21.77 -35.54
N MET A 440 12.58 -21.05 -34.42
CA MET A 440 13.63 -20.99 -33.39
C MET A 440 13.76 -22.30 -32.62
N ALA A 441 12.71 -23.11 -32.53
CA ALA A 441 12.73 -24.41 -31.85
C ALA A 441 13.76 -25.36 -32.48
N LYS A 442 13.92 -25.28 -33.80
CA LYS A 442 14.92 -26.05 -34.57
C LYS A 442 16.36 -25.69 -34.20
N ARG A 443 16.62 -24.50 -33.66
CA ARG A 443 17.96 -24.04 -33.22
C ARG A 443 18.24 -24.31 -31.75
N ALA A 444 17.20 -24.49 -30.94
CA ALA A 444 17.33 -24.61 -29.49
C ALA A 444 18.23 -25.78 -29.03
N PRO A 445 18.18 -26.99 -29.64
CA PRO A 445 19.08 -28.08 -29.27
C PRO A 445 20.56 -27.69 -29.39
N HIS A 446 20.95 -27.09 -30.52
CA HIS A 446 22.32 -26.63 -30.75
C HIS A 446 22.72 -25.52 -29.76
N ASN A 447 21.80 -24.60 -29.43
CA ASN A 447 22.07 -23.52 -28.47
C ASN A 447 22.34 -24.03 -27.05
N LEU A 448 21.73 -25.15 -26.65
CA LEU A 448 21.90 -25.80 -25.35
C LEU A 448 23.22 -26.59 -25.25
N VAL A 449 23.64 -27.26 -26.33
CA VAL A 449 24.85 -28.11 -26.30
C VAL A 449 26.13 -27.35 -26.69
N SER A 450 26.04 -26.33 -27.54
CA SER A 450 27.21 -25.56 -27.99
C SER A 450 27.84 -24.76 -26.84
N GLY A 451 29.17 -24.77 -26.75
CA GLY A 451 29.89 -23.99 -25.72
C GLY A 451 29.64 -24.50 -24.29
N ARG A 452 29.34 -25.80 -24.15
CA ARG A 452 28.98 -26.48 -22.89
C ARG A 452 29.92 -26.17 -21.72
N GLU A 453 31.22 -26.03 -21.97
CA GLU A 453 32.21 -25.72 -20.94
C GLU A 453 31.95 -24.35 -20.26
N GLN A 454 31.49 -23.34 -21.01
CA GLN A 454 31.26 -21.97 -20.51
C GLN A 454 29.79 -21.69 -20.19
N LYS A 455 28.85 -22.24 -20.95
CA LYS A 455 27.42 -21.94 -20.78
C LYS A 455 26.82 -22.73 -19.60
N ARG A 456 25.97 -22.07 -18.83
CA ARG A 456 25.20 -22.67 -17.73
C ARG A 456 23.73 -22.32 -17.93
N HIS A 457 22.87 -23.32 -17.91
CA HIS A 457 21.47 -23.28 -18.28
C HIS A 457 20.61 -23.80 -17.13
N GLN A 458 19.70 -22.96 -16.64
CA GLN A 458 18.71 -23.37 -15.66
C GLN A 458 17.31 -23.01 -16.14
N LYS A 459 16.34 -23.83 -15.75
CA LYS A 459 14.92 -23.63 -16.01
C LYS A 459 14.16 -23.62 -14.68
N ALA A 460 13.10 -22.83 -14.61
CA ALA A 460 12.10 -22.90 -13.56
C ALA A 460 10.90 -23.67 -14.09
N VAL A 461 10.54 -24.75 -13.39
CA VAL A 461 9.42 -25.64 -13.75
C VAL A 461 8.33 -25.48 -12.72
N ASP A 462 7.11 -25.18 -13.17
CA ASP A 462 5.92 -25.15 -12.32
C ASP A 462 5.66 -26.56 -11.75
N SER A 463 5.61 -26.67 -10.42
CA SER A 463 5.57 -27.99 -9.76
C SER A 463 4.23 -28.71 -9.93
N GLU A 464 3.15 -27.99 -10.27
CA GLU A 464 1.81 -28.58 -10.40
C GLU A 464 1.56 -29.06 -11.83
N THR A 465 1.99 -28.28 -12.81
CA THR A 465 1.75 -28.55 -14.23
C THR A 465 2.92 -29.24 -14.92
N GLY A 466 4.11 -29.20 -14.31
CA GLY A 466 5.35 -29.70 -14.91
C GLY A 466 5.88 -28.84 -16.06
N ARG A 467 5.27 -27.66 -16.32
CA ARG A 467 5.63 -26.80 -17.45
C ARG A 467 6.78 -25.85 -17.11
N ILE A 468 7.59 -25.53 -18.10
CA ILE A 468 8.64 -24.52 -17.98
C ILE A 468 8.01 -23.12 -17.97
N VAL A 469 8.29 -22.38 -16.90
CA VAL A 469 7.78 -21.03 -16.66
C VAL A 469 8.87 -19.96 -16.64
N GLY A 470 10.14 -20.37 -16.65
CA GLY A 470 11.27 -19.47 -16.78
C GLY A 470 12.55 -20.18 -17.19
N TYR A 471 13.49 -19.42 -17.73
CA TYR A 471 14.79 -19.89 -18.21
C TYR A 471 15.83 -18.80 -18.02
N ILE A 472 17.04 -19.21 -17.65
CA ILE A 472 18.21 -18.34 -17.52
C ILE A 472 19.44 -19.02 -18.10
N ARG A 473 20.29 -18.23 -18.75
CA ARG A 473 21.59 -18.63 -19.27
C ARG A 473 22.68 -17.71 -18.75
N TRP A 474 23.70 -18.34 -18.17
CA TRP A 474 24.91 -17.70 -17.70
C TRP A 474 26.11 -18.11 -18.56
N LEU A 475 27.11 -17.24 -18.64
CA LEU A 475 28.41 -17.53 -19.23
C LEU A 475 29.47 -17.38 -18.16
N LEU A 476 30.20 -18.46 -17.89
CA LEU A 476 31.41 -18.42 -17.07
C LEU A 476 32.59 -17.92 -17.92
N PRO A 477 33.49 -17.10 -17.35
CA PRO A 477 34.72 -16.74 -18.02
C PRO A 477 35.58 -17.99 -18.25
N PRO A 478 36.37 -18.07 -19.35
CA PRO A 478 37.16 -19.25 -19.68
C PRO A 478 38.06 -19.76 -18.52
N SER A 479 38.55 -18.84 -17.69
CA SER A 479 39.37 -19.12 -16.51
C SER A 479 38.64 -19.80 -15.34
N HIS A 480 37.31 -19.82 -15.33
CA HIS A 480 36.48 -20.34 -14.23
C HIS A 480 35.53 -21.45 -14.69
N THR A 481 35.80 -22.08 -15.83
CA THR A 481 34.98 -23.19 -16.35
C THR A 481 35.20 -24.49 -15.56
N ARG A 482 36.33 -24.61 -14.86
CA ARG A 482 36.73 -25.77 -14.06
C ARG A 482 37.25 -25.34 -12.69
N LEU A 483 37.03 -26.18 -11.69
CA LEU A 483 37.59 -26.03 -10.35
C LEU A 483 39.06 -26.48 -10.31
N ALA A 484 39.75 -26.21 -9.20
CA ALA A 484 41.16 -26.55 -9.03
C ALA A 484 41.47 -28.06 -9.15
N ASP A 485 40.48 -28.92 -8.91
CA ASP A 485 40.56 -30.38 -9.05
C ASP A 485 40.27 -30.89 -10.48
N GLY A 486 40.02 -29.98 -11.43
CA GLY A 486 39.73 -30.28 -12.83
C GLY A 486 38.26 -30.61 -13.13
N THR A 487 37.40 -30.67 -12.12
CA THR A 487 35.95 -30.88 -12.31
C THR A 487 35.27 -29.64 -12.91
N PRO A 488 34.18 -29.77 -13.69
CA PRO A 488 33.45 -28.62 -14.22
C PRO A 488 32.88 -27.76 -13.10
N ALA A 489 33.05 -26.43 -13.19
CA ALA A 489 32.42 -25.50 -12.25
C ALA A 489 30.91 -25.46 -12.51
N TRP A 490 30.09 -25.53 -11.45
CA TRP A 490 28.61 -25.51 -11.52
C TRP A 490 28.01 -26.58 -12.44
N PRO A 491 28.29 -27.88 -12.20
CA PRO A 491 27.80 -28.97 -13.06
C PRO A 491 26.26 -29.08 -13.04
N GLU A 492 25.60 -28.62 -11.98
CA GLU A 492 24.13 -28.62 -11.82
C GLU A 492 23.41 -27.69 -12.80
N ALA A 493 24.13 -26.78 -13.46
CA ALA A 493 23.59 -25.95 -14.52
C ALA A 493 24.19 -26.30 -15.90
N MET A 494 24.96 -27.38 -16.01
CA MET A 494 25.51 -27.85 -17.29
C MET A 494 24.53 -28.80 -17.97
N VAL A 495 24.22 -28.56 -19.24
CA VAL A 495 23.39 -29.48 -20.04
C VAL A 495 24.12 -30.83 -20.16
N PRO A 496 23.45 -31.99 -20.05
CA PRO A 496 24.09 -33.29 -20.24
C PRO A 496 24.78 -33.41 -21.61
N ALA A 497 25.92 -34.11 -21.65
CA ALA A 497 26.62 -34.36 -22.91
C ALA A 497 25.76 -35.23 -23.84
N VAL A 498 25.76 -34.91 -25.13
CA VAL A 498 25.15 -35.72 -26.19
C VAL A 498 26.24 -36.42 -26.99
N ARG A 499 25.87 -37.45 -27.76
CA ARG A 499 26.81 -38.09 -28.70
C ARG A 499 27.19 -37.11 -29.81
N GLU A 500 28.44 -37.16 -30.25
CA GLU A 500 28.97 -36.27 -31.31
C GLU A 500 28.11 -36.27 -32.58
N GLU A 501 27.58 -37.43 -32.98
CA GLU A 501 26.67 -37.56 -34.13
C GLU A 501 25.41 -36.71 -33.97
N LYS A 502 24.80 -36.70 -32.77
CA LYS A 502 23.61 -35.89 -32.48
C LYS A 502 23.95 -34.41 -32.41
N GLU A 503 25.11 -34.05 -31.86
CA GLU A 503 25.57 -32.66 -31.82
C GLU A 503 25.78 -32.09 -33.23
N ALA A 504 26.43 -32.85 -34.11
CA ALA A 504 26.60 -32.49 -35.51
C ALA A 504 25.27 -32.37 -36.26
N GLU A 505 24.29 -33.23 -35.96
CA GLU A 505 22.93 -33.11 -36.48
C GLU A 505 22.24 -31.82 -36.02
N PHE A 506 22.32 -31.48 -34.72
CA PHE A 506 21.76 -30.24 -34.20
C PHE A 506 22.41 -29.01 -34.83
N GLU A 507 23.73 -29.02 -35.02
CA GLU A 507 24.44 -27.94 -35.70
C GLU A 507 23.98 -27.80 -37.16
N ARG A 508 23.88 -28.91 -37.89
CA ARG A 508 23.39 -28.93 -39.27
C ARG A 508 21.99 -28.35 -39.37
N LEU A 509 21.08 -28.75 -38.49
CA LEU A 509 19.71 -28.23 -38.45
C LEU A 509 19.69 -26.73 -38.08
N ALA A 510 20.49 -26.32 -37.10
CA ALA A 510 20.55 -24.91 -36.70
C ALA A 510 21.05 -24.00 -37.84
N ARG A 511 21.96 -24.50 -38.69
CA ARG A 511 22.49 -23.78 -39.86
C ARG A 511 21.48 -23.63 -41.00
N THR A 512 20.44 -24.48 -41.08
CA THR A 512 19.39 -24.30 -42.11
C THR A 512 18.45 -23.13 -41.79
N ILE A 513 18.44 -22.66 -40.54
CA ILE A 513 17.55 -21.60 -40.08
C ILE A 513 18.19 -20.23 -40.30
N ILE A 514 17.61 -19.49 -41.24
CA ILE A 514 18.03 -18.13 -41.58
C ILE A 514 17.75 -17.20 -40.39
N TRP A 515 18.79 -16.50 -39.94
CA TRP A 515 18.71 -15.43 -38.95
C TRP A 515 18.66 -14.08 -39.66
N ASP A 516 17.45 -13.56 -39.87
CA ASP A 516 17.15 -12.38 -40.69
C ASP A 516 16.37 -11.29 -39.92
N PRO A 517 16.91 -10.74 -38.82
CA PRO A 517 16.31 -9.55 -38.23
C PRO A 517 16.33 -8.39 -39.26
N GLN A 518 15.25 -7.60 -39.32
CA GLN A 518 15.16 -6.44 -40.21
C GLN A 518 16.39 -5.51 -40.02
N PRO A 519 17.08 -5.10 -41.10
CA PRO A 519 18.23 -4.21 -41.00
C PRO A 519 17.79 -2.82 -40.52
N GLY A 520 18.51 -2.27 -39.53
CA GLY A 520 18.26 -0.92 -39.00
C GLY A 520 18.69 -0.70 -37.55
N ALA A 521 18.72 -1.75 -36.73
CA ALA A 521 19.05 -1.64 -35.30
C ALA A 521 20.55 -1.46 -34.99
N ASP A 522 21.45 -1.65 -35.96
CA ASP A 522 22.91 -1.63 -35.72
C ASP A 522 23.40 -0.27 -35.20
N ALA A 523 22.79 0.83 -35.65
CA ALA A 523 23.12 2.18 -35.18
C ALA A 523 22.74 2.41 -33.71
N LEU A 524 21.67 1.77 -33.23
CA LEU A 524 21.26 1.81 -31.83
C LEU A 524 22.14 0.88 -30.97
N ILE A 525 22.58 -0.24 -31.52
CA ILE A 525 23.36 -1.25 -30.77
C ILE A 525 24.83 -0.83 -30.62
N ALA A 526 25.43 -0.17 -31.62
CA ALA A 526 26.86 0.09 -31.64
C ALA A 526 27.41 0.85 -30.40
N PRO A 527 26.78 1.95 -29.92
CA PRO A 527 27.23 2.65 -28.72
C PRO A 527 27.12 1.79 -27.45
N VAL A 528 26.05 0.99 -27.35
CA VAL A 528 25.82 0.08 -26.22
C VAL A 528 26.88 -1.01 -26.21
N LYS A 529 27.17 -1.60 -27.38
CA LYS A 529 28.19 -2.64 -27.55
C LYS A 529 29.59 -2.13 -27.21
N GLN A 530 29.96 -0.93 -27.66
CA GLN A 530 31.25 -0.33 -27.33
C GLN A 530 31.42 -0.14 -25.81
N ALA A 531 30.34 0.27 -25.12
CA ALA A 531 30.34 0.40 -23.68
C ALA A 531 30.39 -0.95 -22.94
N GLU A 532 29.66 -1.95 -23.44
CA GLU A 532 29.71 -3.32 -22.94
C GLU A 532 31.13 -3.90 -23.06
N ASP A 533 31.76 -3.79 -24.24
CA ASP A 533 33.12 -4.26 -24.47
C ASP A 533 34.13 -3.58 -23.53
N ALA A 534 33.97 -2.27 -23.28
CA ALA A 534 34.83 -1.53 -22.35
C ALA A 534 34.70 -2.01 -20.90
N ILE A 535 33.48 -2.32 -20.44
CA ILE A 535 33.24 -2.85 -19.07
C ILE A 535 33.81 -4.26 -18.96
N LEU A 536 33.52 -5.12 -19.94
CA LEU A 536 33.97 -6.52 -19.95
C LEU A 536 35.48 -6.67 -20.12
N ALA A 537 36.17 -5.66 -20.69
CA ALA A 537 37.63 -5.64 -20.77
C ALA A 537 38.31 -5.31 -19.42
N ALA A 538 37.59 -4.72 -18.45
CA ALA A 538 38.19 -4.25 -17.20
C ALA A 538 38.54 -5.38 -16.23
N LYS A 539 37.70 -6.41 -16.14
CA LYS A 539 37.89 -7.60 -15.29
C LYS A 539 37.08 -8.78 -15.82
N SER A 540 37.33 -9.98 -15.28
CA SER A 540 36.54 -11.17 -15.61
C SER A 540 35.20 -11.12 -14.89
N TYR A 541 34.10 -11.25 -15.64
CA TYR A 541 32.74 -11.32 -15.09
C TYR A 541 32.10 -12.67 -15.40
N MET A 542 31.24 -13.12 -14.49
CA MET A 542 30.16 -14.03 -14.85
C MET A 542 29.06 -13.24 -15.54
N ARG A 543 28.68 -13.63 -16.76
CA ARG A 543 27.70 -12.86 -17.54
C ARG A 543 26.33 -13.49 -17.48
N LEU A 544 25.30 -12.70 -17.17
CA LEU A 544 23.92 -13.06 -17.46
C LEU A 544 23.66 -12.75 -18.93
N ASP A 545 23.60 -13.81 -19.75
CA ASP A 545 23.49 -13.71 -21.20
C ASP A 545 22.03 -13.82 -21.69
N TYR A 546 21.18 -14.51 -20.93
CA TYR A 546 19.78 -14.64 -21.30
C TYR A 546 18.91 -14.85 -20.05
N LEU A 547 17.80 -14.11 -19.94
CA LEU A 547 16.75 -14.36 -18.94
C LEU A 547 15.40 -14.18 -19.58
N ALA A 548 14.54 -15.18 -19.43
CA ALA A 548 13.17 -15.14 -19.93
C ALA A 548 12.22 -15.83 -18.97
N VAL A 549 11.17 -15.10 -18.57
CA VAL A 549 10.04 -15.62 -17.79
C VAL A 549 8.79 -15.38 -18.62
N ARG A 550 7.87 -16.33 -18.67
CA ARG A 550 6.64 -16.16 -19.43
C ARG A 550 5.85 -14.93 -18.95
N PRO A 551 5.28 -14.11 -19.86
CA PRO A 551 4.53 -12.91 -19.46
C PRO A 551 3.35 -13.18 -18.52
N ASP A 552 2.67 -14.31 -18.67
CA ASP A 552 1.55 -14.75 -17.80
C ASP A 552 2.01 -15.18 -16.39
N ARG A 553 3.31 -15.24 -16.14
CA ARG A 553 3.93 -15.62 -14.86
C ARG A 553 4.82 -14.52 -14.28
N TRP A 554 4.80 -13.31 -14.85
CA TRP A 554 5.51 -12.16 -14.31
C TRP A 554 4.96 -11.74 -12.95
N GLY A 555 5.85 -11.29 -12.06
CA GLY A 555 5.48 -10.93 -10.69
C GLY A 555 5.54 -12.06 -9.67
N ASN A 556 5.64 -13.33 -10.12
CA ASN A 556 5.63 -14.51 -9.24
C ASN A 556 7.03 -14.88 -8.68
N GLY A 557 7.97 -13.93 -8.61
CA GLY A 557 9.32 -14.18 -8.06
C GLY A 557 10.28 -15.04 -8.91
N ILE A 558 9.81 -15.75 -9.94
CA ILE A 558 10.61 -16.68 -10.77
C ILE A 558 11.92 -16.06 -11.29
N GLY A 559 11.83 -14.87 -11.88
CA GLY A 559 13.01 -14.17 -12.41
C GLY A 559 14.03 -13.82 -11.32
N ALA A 560 13.58 -13.47 -10.12
CA ALA A 560 14.46 -13.15 -9.01
C ALA A 560 15.17 -14.40 -8.50
N ALA A 561 14.46 -15.52 -8.37
CA ALA A 561 15.06 -16.78 -7.93
C ALA A 561 16.08 -17.34 -8.93
N LEU A 562 15.79 -17.27 -10.23
CA LEU A 562 16.76 -17.65 -11.28
C LEU A 562 18.03 -16.79 -11.23
N VAL A 563 17.88 -15.47 -10.99
CA VAL A 563 19.02 -14.55 -10.85
C VAL A 563 19.82 -14.86 -9.57
N ARG A 564 19.14 -15.05 -8.43
CA ARG A 564 19.78 -15.38 -7.13
C ARG A 564 20.57 -16.67 -7.19
N SER A 565 20.07 -17.71 -7.85
CA SER A 565 20.80 -18.97 -8.09
C SER A 565 22.17 -18.74 -8.75
N GLY A 566 22.24 -17.87 -9.76
CA GLY A 566 23.53 -17.49 -10.35
C GLY A 566 24.37 -16.57 -9.49
N MET A 567 23.76 -15.71 -8.67
CA MET A 567 24.49 -14.87 -7.71
C MET A 567 25.18 -15.69 -6.61
N GLU A 568 24.50 -16.71 -6.09
CA GLU A 568 25.09 -17.67 -5.15
C GLU A 568 26.32 -18.33 -5.78
N GLN A 569 26.19 -18.80 -7.03
CA GLN A 569 27.33 -19.40 -7.73
C GLN A 569 28.46 -18.40 -7.99
N ALA A 570 28.14 -17.17 -8.40
CA ALA A 570 29.14 -16.12 -8.61
C ALA A 570 29.92 -15.82 -7.31
N SER A 571 29.22 -15.81 -6.17
CA SER A 571 29.86 -15.67 -4.85
C SER A 571 30.79 -16.84 -4.51
N VAL A 572 30.41 -18.09 -4.85
CA VAL A 572 31.25 -19.27 -4.66
C VAL A 572 32.50 -19.21 -5.54
N LEU A 573 32.37 -18.69 -6.77
CA LEU A 573 33.47 -18.56 -7.72
C LEU A 573 34.31 -17.28 -7.53
N GLY A 574 33.91 -16.37 -6.63
CA GLY A 574 34.57 -15.09 -6.43
C GLY A 574 34.48 -14.17 -7.66
N LEU A 575 33.38 -14.23 -8.40
CA LEU A 575 33.18 -13.47 -9.64
C LEU A 575 32.14 -12.38 -9.47
N ASP A 576 32.44 -11.21 -10.03
CA ASP A 576 31.43 -10.18 -10.25
C ASP A 576 30.51 -10.57 -11.41
N ILE A 577 29.29 -10.04 -11.39
CA ILE A 577 28.28 -10.34 -12.39
C ILE A 577 28.06 -9.13 -13.29
N PHE A 578 28.04 -9.37 -14.59
CA PHE A 578 27.64 -8.37 -15.58
C PHE A 578 26.31 -8.75 -16.24
N VAL A 579 25.43 -7.76 -16.42
CA VAL A 579 24.19 -7.93 -17.17
C VAL A 579 23.90 -6.76 -18.10
N HIS A 580 23.49 -7.08 -19.32
CA HIS A 580 22.85 -6.16 -20.25
C HIS A 580 21.34 -6.24 -20.05
N ALA A 581 20.76 -5.21 -19.43
CA ALA A 581 19.35 -5.16 -19.05
C ALA A 581 18.51 -4.31 -20.01
N PHE A 582 17.46 -4.90 -20.57
CA PHE A 582 16.36 -4.13 -21.16
C PHE A 582 15.49 -3.50 -20.07
N ALA A 583 14.72 -2.46 -20.41
CA ALA A 583 13.82 -1.75 -19.51
C ALA A 583 12.98 -2.64 -18.57
N ALA A 584 12.47 -3.77 -19.08
CA ALA A 584 11.66 -4.72 -18.29
C ALA A 584 12.46 -5.42 -17.16
N GLY A 585 13.77 -5.62 -17.34
CA GLY A 585 14.64 -6.32 -16.39
C GLY A 585 15.31 -5.42 -15.34
N VAL A 586 15.40 -4.11 -15.58
CA VAL A 586 16.19 -3.18 -14.75
C VAL A 586 15.74 -3.20 -13.27
N LYS A 587 14.42 -3.08 -13.03
CA LYS A 587 13.87 -3.13 -11.67
C LYS A 587 14.05 -4.49 -11.00
N LEU A 588 14.15 -5.57 -11.77
CA LEU A 588 14.45 -6.89 -11.22
C LEU A 588 15.89 -6.92 -10.71
N TYR A 589 16.85 -6.54 -11.55
CA TYR A 589 18.27 -6.55 -11.18
C TYR A 589 18.57 -5.59 -10.03
N GLN A 590 17.99 -4.39 -10.01
CA GLN A 590 18.13 -3.46 -8.87
C GLN A 590 17.67 -4.06 -7.55
N ARG A 591 16.55 -4.81 -7.54
CA ARG A 591 16.08 -5.51 -6.33
C ARG A 591 16.99 -6.66 -5.92
N CYS A 592 17.68 -7.27 -6.87
CA CYS A 592 18.73 -8.26 -6.59
C CYS A 592 20.07 -7.60 -6.19
N GLY A 593 20.14 -6.27 -6.08
CA GLY A 593 21.35 -5.57 -5.61
C GLY A 593 22.31 -5.14 -6.71
N PHE A 594 21.95 -5.25 -7.99
CA PHE A 594 22.77 -4.74 -9.09
C PHE A 594 22.70 -3.21 -9.15
N HIS A 595 23.83 -2.56 -9.42
CA HIS A 595 23.90 -1.13 -9.70
C HIS A 595 24.07 -0.86 -11.19
N VAL A 596 23.61 0.31 -11.63
CA VAL A 596 23.73 0.75 -13.03
C VAL A 596 25.12 1.35 -13.23
N GLU A 597 25.90 0.78 -14.15
CA GLU A 597 27.19 1.34 -14.57
C GLU A 597 27.00 2.37 -15.69
N ARG A 598 26.15 2.04 -16.68
CA ARG A 598 25.81 2.93 -17.79
C ARG A 598 24.37 2.71 -18.23
N GLU A 599 23.69 3.77 -18.63
CA GLU A 599 22.35 3.71 -19.20
C GLU A 599 22.29 4.43 -20.54
N PHE A 600 21.40 3.94 -21.40
CA PHE A 600 21.18 4.47 -22.73
C PHE A 600 19.68 4.68 -22.93
N LEU A 601 19.31 5.89 -23.34
CA LEU A 601 17.98 6.22 -23.81
C LEU A 601 18.12 6.67 -25.26
N GLN A 602 17.62 5.85 -26.18
CA GLN A 602 17.75 6.06 -27.61
C GLN A 602 16.37 6.26 -28.24
N ASP A 603 16.31 6.99 -29.34
CA ASP A 603 15.07 7.20 -30.10
C ASP A 603 14.96 6.11 -31.17
N ASP A 604 13.91 5.29 -31.09
CA ASP A 604 13.60 4.22 -32.04
C ASP A 604 12.44 4.56 -33.00
N SER A 605 11.98 5.82 -33.01
CA SER A 605 10.84 6.28 -33.84
C SER A 605 11.08 6.03 -35.33
N GLU A 606 12.31 6.23 -35.81
CA GLU A 606 12.70 5.98 -37.22
C GLU A 606 12.52 4.51 -37.62
N TYR A 607 12.49 3.60 -36.65
CA TYR A 607 12.31 2.16 -36.85
C TYR A 607 10.89 1.67 -36.49
N GLY A 608 9.95 2.60 -36.26
CA GLY A 608 8.56 2.29 -35.92
C GLY A 608 8.30 2.06 -34.42
N GLY A 609 9.23 2.45 -33.55
CA GLY A 609 9.06 2.46 -32.10
C GLY A 609 8.26 3.66 -31.57
N ASP A 610 8.12 3.74 -30.25
CA ASP A 610 7.39 4.82 -29.56
C ASP A 610 8.28 6.01 -29.17
N GLY A 611 9.52 5.99 -29.63
CA GLY A 611 10.53 7.04 -29.45
C GLY A 611 11.36 6.89 -28.19
N LYS A 612 11.32 5.73 -27.52
CA LYS A 612 12.06 5.46 -26.29
C LYS A 612 12.53 4.02 -26.19
N HIS A 613 13.79 3.79 -26.54
CA HIS A 613 14.51 2.56 -26.25
C HIS A 613 15.46 2.73 -25.06
N TYR A 614 15.14 2.09 -23.93
CA TYR A 614 15.99 2.10 -22.73
C TYR A 614 16.73 0.77 -22.53
N THR A 615 18.04 0.86 -22.38
CA THR A 615 18.92 -0.24 -21.95
C THR A 615 19.87 0.23 -20.85
N ALA A 616 20.25 -0.68 -19.97
CA ALA A 616 21.21 -0.43 -18.91
C ALA A 616 22.26 -1.55 -18.87
N LEU A 617 23.51 -1.17 -18.68
CA LEU A 617 24.60 -2.08 -18.34
C LEU A 617 24.76 -2.04 -16.83
N MET A 618 24.56 -3.19 -16.19
CA MET A 618 24.52 -3.27 -14.73
C MET A 618 25.52 -4.31 -14.22
N VAL A 619 26.05 -4.05 -13.03
CA VAL A 619 27.02 -4.92 -12.36
C VAL A 619 26.50 -5.28 -10.98
N PHE A 620 26.83 -6.48 -10.53
CA PHE A 620 26.68 -6.91 -9.14
C PHE A 620 28.03 -7.40 -8.64
N GLU A 621 28.44 -6.87 -7.50
CA GLU A 621 29.68 -7.26 -6.82
C GLU A 621 29.27 -8.04 -5.56
N PRO A 622 29.52 -9.37 -5.49
CA PRO A 622 29.21 -10.17 -4.32
C PRO A 622 29.91 -9.57 -3.10
N ALA A 623 29.18 -9.46 -1.99
CA ALA A 623 29.77 -8.98 -0.74
C ALA A 623 30.71 -10.05 -0.17
N ALA A 624 31.99 -10.05 -0.57
CA ALA A 624 33.03 -10.77 0.15
C ALA A 624 34.42 -10.10 0.01
N THR A 625 35.13 -10.05 1.14
CA THR A 625 36.56 -9.67 1.28
C THR A 625 36.94 -8.21 1.01
N ARG A 626 36.30 -7.25 1.72
CA ARG A 626 37.08 -6.11 2.25
C ARG A 626 37.84 -6.60 3.50
N THR A 627 38.93 -7.33 3.30
CA THR A 627 39.98 -7.44 4.34
C THR A 627 40.81 -6.17 4.37
#